data_AF-A0A162M8T0-F1
#
_entry.id   AF-A0A162M8T0-F1
#
_cell.length_a   1.000
_cell.length_b   1.000
_cell.length_c   1.000
_cell.angle_alpha   90.00
_cell.angle_beta   90.00
_cell.angle_gamma   90.00
#
_symmetry.space_group_name_H-M   'P 1'
#
loop_
_entity.id
_entity.type
_entity.pdbx_description
1 polymer ?
#
loop_
_entity_poly.entity_id
_entity_poly.type
_entity_poly.pdbx_seq_one_letter_code
_entity_poly.pdbx_strand_id
1 'polypeptide(L)'
;MRMTSIEDWRTDRQQSVAQTQGDLALIGLHTIADPMQIEGIPGWWAPNMENGSGLTLRAAASEQITVDGQVVDGIVTLDIDYSIVRFSETLTAVATAQPGSNHLLAVYDTNAVAMNTYEGISYFPFDSEWVIQAEFIKDDNHRTMAFTHNSDSDGNVRHHQSPGDITFIKEGVSYRLTPFTSGNVLIIVFGDVTNGKESYGMGRMLLVEPEDNGLVTLDFNKSFLPPCAFSYHFNCPLPPAHHRLPFEVTAGEMQVIFRS
;
A
#
# COMPACT_ATOMS: atom_id res chain seq x y z
N MET A 1 -3.43 -24.87 -5.46
CA MET A 1 -3.50 -23.42 -5.77
C MET A 1 -3.08 -23.27 -7.22
N ARG A 2 -3.92 -22.74 -8.12
CA ARG A 2 -3.48 -22.51 -9.51
C ARG A 2 -2.34 -21.49 -9.45
N MET A 3 -1.14 -21.85 -9.91
CA MET A 3 -0.11 -20.86 -10.18
C MET A 3 -0.68 -19.93 -11.26
N THR A 4 -1.05 -18.71 -10.88
CA THR A 4 -1.39 -17.66 -11.84
C THR A 4 -0.13 -17.40 -12.67
N SER A 5 -0.29 -17.33 -13.99
CA SER A 5 0.86 -17.01 -14.84
C SER A 5 1.36 -15.61 -14.51
N ILE A 6 2.62 -15.30 -14.85
CA ILE A 6 3.14 -13.94 -14.65
C ILE A 6 2.29 -12.90 -15.40
N GLU A 7 1.73 -13.26 -16.56
CA GLU A 7 0.87 -12.38 -17.34
C GLU A 7 -0.51 -12.16 -16.70
N ASP A 8 -1.08 -13.19 -16.06
CA ASP A 8 -2.31 -13.02 -15.27
C ASP A 8 -2.05 -12.06 -14.10
N TRP A 9 -0.94 -12.25 -13.38
CA TRP A 9 -0.54 -11.37 -12.28
C TRP A 9 -0.32 -9.92 -12.75
N ARG A 10 0.35 -9.71 -13.89
CA ARG A 10 0.53 -8.38 -14.50
C ARG A 10 -0.80 -7.74 -14.88
N THR A 11 -1.72 -8.52 -15.44
CA THR A 11 -3.05 -8.05 -15.80
C THR A 11 -3.83 -7.62 -14.56
N ASP A 12 -3.84 -8.45 -13.52
CA ASP A 12 -4.48 -8.15 -12.24
C ASP A 12 -3.91 -6.88 -11.61
N ARG A 13 -2.58 -6.72 -11.62
CA ARG A 13 -1.89 -5.52 -11.12
C ARG A 13 -2.30 -4.25 -11.87
N GLN A 14 -2.31 -4.30 -13.19
CA GLN A 14 -2.70 -3.15 -14.00
C GLN A 14 -4.16 -2.74 -13.75
N GLN A 15 -5.04 -3.71 -13.51
CA GLN A 15 -6.45 -3.45 -13.21
C GLN A 15 -6.65 -2.96 -11.77
N SER A 16 -5.95 -3.55 -10.79
CA SER A 16 -6.16 -3.26 -9.37
C SER A 16 -5.87 -1.81 -9.03
N VAL A 17 -4.79 -1.24 -9.59
CA VAL A 17 -4.39 0.15 -9.31
C VAL A 17 -5.37 1.17 -9.92
N ALA A 18 -6.12 0.78 -10.95
CA ALA A 18 -7.07 1.60 -11.68
C ALA A 18 -8.54 1.36 -11.27
N GLN A 19 -8.79 0.69 -10.15
CA GLN A 19 -10.14 0.53 -9.62
C GLN A 19 -10.69 1.84 -9.05
N THR A 20 -12.00 1.89 -8.78
CA THR A 20 -12.69 3.07 -8.22
C THR A 20 -12.11 3.54 -6.89
N GLN A 21 -11.53 2.62 -6.12
CA GLN A 21 -10.79 2.90 -4.88
C GLN A 21 -9.36 2.34 -4.96
N GLY A 22 -8.82 2.25 -6.18
CA GLY A 22 -7.43 1.88 -6.43
C GLY A 22 -6.46 3.04 -6.22
N ASP A 23 -5.16 2.74 -6.27
CA ASP A 23 -4.10 3.69 -5.96
C ASP A 23 -4.15 4.96 -6.83
N LEU A 24 -4.54 4.84 -8.11
CA LEU A 24 -4.66 5.97 -9.05
C LEU A 24 -5.82 6.91 -8.74
N ALA A 25 -6.86 6.40 -8.07
CA ALA A 25 -8.05 7.18 -7.74
C ALA A 25 -7.88 7.99 -6.45
N LEU A 26 -6.86 7.70 -5.61
CA LEU A 26 -6.68 8.40 -4.34
C LEU A 26 -6.29 9.87 -4.56
N ILE A 27 -7.16 10.79 -4.14
CA ILE A 27 -6.99 12.25 -4.23
C ILE A 27 -6.82 12.94 -2.86
N GLY A 28 -6.81 12.16 -1.77
CA GLY A 28 -6.69 12.73 -0.43
C GLY A 28 -6.52 11.66 0.64
N LEU A 29 -5.64 11.92 1.60
CA LEU A 29 -5.53 11.16 2.83
C LEU A 29 -5.48 12.16 3.99
N HIS A 30 -6.58 12.28 4.72
CA HIS A 30 -6.78 13.35 5.71
C HIS A 30 -6.74 12.79 7.14
N THR A 31 -5.91 13.38 8.00
CA THR A 31 -5.93 13.09 9.44
C THR A 31 -7.07 13.85 10.11
N ILE A 32 -7.93 13.13 10.83
CA ILE A 32 -9.08 13.69 11.55
C ILE A 32 -8.79 13.61 13.05
N ALA A 33 -8.19 14.66 13.60
CA ALA A 33 -7.87 14.74 15.02
C ALA A 33 -9.06 15.24 15.86
N ASP A 34 -9.88 16.12 15.28
CA ASP A 34 -11.04 16.75 15.90
C ASP A 34 -12.20 16.80 14.90
N PRO A 35 -13.45 16.97 15.37
CA PRO A 35 -14.59 17.17 14.48
C PRO A 35 -14.36 18.33 13.49
N MET A 36 -14.41 18.04 12.19
CA MET A 36 -14.08 19.00 11.14
C MET A 36 -14.87 18.79 9.84
N GLN A 37 -14.86 19.81 8.99
CA GLN A 37 -15.18 19.69 7.57
C GLN A 37 -13.89 19.70 6.77
N ILE A 38 -13.89 19.01 5.63
CA ILE A 38 -12.78 19.00 4.69
C ILE A 38 -13.25 19.74 3.44
N GLU A 39 -12.44 20.67 2.94
CA GLU A 39 -12.78 21.41 1.73
C GLU A 39 -13.02 20.44 0.56
N GLY A 40 -14.14 20.61 -0.14
CA GLY A 40 -14.52 19.76 -1.27
C GLY A 40 -15.11 18.39 -0.89
N ILE A 41 -15.08 17.98 0.39
CA ILE A 41 -15.62 16.68 0.85
C ILE A 41 -16.84 16.92 1.74
N PRO A 42 -18.06 16.57 1.29
CA PRO A 42 -19.28 16.77 2.06
C PRO A 42 -19.29 16.05 3.41
N GLY A 43 -20.15 16.52 4.32
CA GLY A 43 -20.31 15.97 5.66
C GLY A 43 -19.37 16.55 6.73
N TRP A 44 -19.59 16.11 7.96
CA TRP A 44 -18.78 16.42 9.14
C TRP A 44 -18.10 15.15 9.63
N TRP A 45 -16.79 15.19 9.76
CA TRP A 45 -15.94 14.05 10.09
C TRP A 45 -15.41 14.20 11.50
N ALA A 46 -15.41 13.13 12.29
CA ALA A 46 -14.83 13.14 13.63
C ALA A 46 -14.16 11.80 13.95
N PRO A 47 -13.14 11.77 14.82
CA PRO A 47 -12.55 10.50 15.27
C PRO A 47 -13.61 9.65 15.97
N ASN A 48 -13.62 8.33 15.68
CA ASN A 48 -14.41 7.39 16.47
C ASN A 48 -13.67 7.07 17.77
N MET A 49 -14.15 7.64 18.88
CA MET A 49 -13.54 7.48 20.19
C MET A 49 -13.97 6.19 20.91
N GLU A 50 -15.00 5.49 20.45
CA GLU A 50 -15.50 4.28 21.12
C GLU A 50 -14.54 3.09 20.96
N ASN A 51 -13.94 2.95 19.77
CA ASN A 51 -13.05 1.82 19.41
C ASN A 51 -11.57 2.23 19.29
N GLY A 52 -11.22 3.48 19.64
CA GLY A 52 -9.86 4.02 19.57
C GLY A 52 -9.27 4.14 18.14
N SER A 53 -10.09 3.89 17.12
CA SER A 53 -9.74 3.96 15.70
C SER A 53 -10.99 4.11 14.83
N GLY A 54 -10.82 4.59 13.60
CA GLY A 54 -11.90 4.82 12.65
C GLY A 54 -12.55 6.20 12.79
N LEU A 55 -13.63 6.43 12.05
CA LEU A 55 -14.26 7.75 11.96
C LEU A 55 -15.77 7.65 12.16
N THR A 56 -16.38 8.79 12.49
CA THR A 56 -17.81 9.01 12.36
C THR A 56 -18.06 10.06 11.29
N LEU A 57 -19.17 9.90 10.58
CA LEU A 57 -19.68 10.84 9.59
C LEU A 57 -21.03 11.37 10.07
N ARG A 58 -21.18 12.70 10.07
CA ARG A 58 -22.46 13.38 10.25
C ARG A 58 -22.89 14.05 8.95
N ALA A 59 -24.11 13.75 8.50
CA ALA A 59 -24.72 14.37 7.33
C ALA A 59 -26.26 14.40 7.47
N ALA A 60 -26.91 15.28 6.72
CA ALA A 60 -28.37 15.33 6.61
C ALA A 60 -28.85 14.56 5.37
N ALA A 61 -30.06 14.00 5.43
CA ALA A 61 -30.65 13.30 4.27
C ALA A 61 -30.68 14.15 2.98
N SER A 62 -30.81 15.48 3.10
CA SER A 62 -30.79 16.40 1.96
C SER A 62 -29.45 16.45 1.20
N GLU A 63 -28.36 16.02 1.82
CA GLU A 63 -27.03 15.96 1.19
C GLU A 63 -26.84 14.70 0.32
N GLN A 64 -27.74 13.71 0.43
CA GLN A 64 -27.74 12.46 -0.36
C GLN A 64 -26.43 11.64 -0.28
N ILE A 65 -25.64 11.85 0.78
CA ILE A 65 -24.45 11.04 1.05
C ILE A 65 -24.90 9.66 1.50
N THR A 66 -24.31 8.61 0.92
CA THR A 66 -24.59 7.22 1.32
C THR A 66 -23.41 6.57 1.99
N VAL A 67 -23.67 5.73 2.98
CA VAL A 67 -22.71 4.74 3.52
C VAL A 67 -23.25 3.36 3.21
N ASP A 68 -22.47 2.56 2.49
CA ASP A 68 -22.85 1.19 2.09
C ASP A 68 -24.22 1.13 1.37
N GLY A 69 -24.52 2.17 0.60
CA GLY A 69 -25.75 2.33 -0.17
C GLY A 69 -26.95 2.88 0.61
N GLN A 70 -26.82 3.16 1.91
CA GLN A 70 -27.86 3.77 2.72
C GLN A 70 -27.62 5.27 2.90
N VAL A 71 -28.64 6.08 2.65
CA VAL A 71 -28.56 7.55 2.86
C VAL A 71 -28.36 7.84 4.34
N VAL A 72 -27.38 8.69 4.64
CA VAL A 72 -27.10 9.15 6.01
C VAL A 72 -28.05 10.27 6.41
N ASP A 73 -28.64 10.15 7.60
CA ASP A 73 -29.38 11.22 8.26
C ASP A 73 -29.06 11.20 9.76
N GLY A 74 -28.16 12.09 10.19
CA GLY A 74 -27.57 12.08 11.53
C GLY A 74 -26.12 11.61 11.52
N ILE A 75 -25.71 10.85 12.53
CA ILE A 75 -24.33 10.39 12.74
C ILE A 75 -24.25 8.89 12.50
N VAL A 76 -23.26 8.45 11.73
CA VAL A 76 -22.94 7.03 11.50
C VAL A 76 -21.47 6.76 11.81
N THR A 77 -21.18 5.57 12.31
CA THR A 77 -19.82 5.06 12.51
C THR A 77 -19.37 4.34 11.24
N LEU A 78 -18.11 4.53 10.86
CA LEU A 78 -17.51 3.89 9.69
C LEU A 78 -16.59 2.75 10.13
N ASP A 79 -16.82 1.57 9.57
CA ASP A 79 -15.93 0.43 9.73
C ASP A 79 -14.66 0.66 8.90
N ILE A 80 -13.51 0.56 9.57
CA ILE A 80 -12.19 0.85 8.99
C ILE A 80 -11.93 -0.07 7.80
N ASP A 81 -11.58 0.50 6.66
CA ASP A 81 -11.31 -0.18 5.39
C ASP A 81 -12.52 -0.93 4.77
N TYR A 82 -13.71 -0.85 5.38
CA TYR A 82 -14.91 -1.57 4.92
C TYR A 82 -16.07 -0.66 4.52
N SER A 83 -16.42 0.34 5.34
CA SER A 83 -17.55 1.22 5.05
C SER A 83 -17.22 2.15 3.89
N ILE A 84 -18.02 2.09 2.83
CA ILE A 84 -17.85 2.94 1.64
C ILE A 84 -18.79 4.13 1.74
N VAL A 85 -18.21 5.31 1.94
CA VAL A 85 -18.92 6.58 1.80
C VAL A 85 -18.93 6.98 0.33
N ARG A 86 -20.10 7.37 -0.19
CA ARG A 86 -20.26 7.87 -1.56
C ARG A 86 -20.95 9.21 -1.56
N PHE A 87 -20.34 10.18 -2.25
CA PHE A 87 -20.83 11.54 -2.41
C PHE A 87 -21.39 11.79 -3.81
N SER A 88 -20.83 11.10 -4.82
CA SER A 88 -21.27 11.16 -6.22
C SER A 88 -20.97 9.84 -6.93
N GLU A 89 -21.16 9.78 -8.25
CA GLU A 89 -20.77 8.60 -9.05
C GLU A 89 -19.25 8.36 -9.04
N THR A 90 -18.45 9.41 -8.87
CA THR A 90 -16.98 9.33 -8.98
C THR A 90 -16.27 9.50 -7.65
N LEU A 91 -16.85 10.27 -6.72
CA LEU A 91 -16.23 10.64 -5.45
C LEU A 91 -16.70 9.73 -4.32
N THR A 92 -15.76 9.02 -3.71
CA THR A 92 -15.97 8.12 -2.57
C THR A 92 -14.93 8.34 -1.49
N ALA A 93 -15.20 7.85 -0.27
CA ALA A 93 -14.22 7.84 0.81
C ALA A 93 -14.36 6.62 1.71
N VAL A 94 -13.29 6.29 2.42
CA VAL A 94 -13.21 5.20 3.40
C VAL A 94 -12.45 5.69 4.61
N ALA A 95 -12.92 5.35 5.80
CA ALA A 95 -12.13 5.52 7.02
C ALA A 95 -11.02 4.47 7.03
N THR A 96 -9.77 4.86 7.22
CA THR A 96 -8.61 3.96 7.24
C THR A 96 -7.71 4.25 8.44
N ALA A 97 -6.75 3.37 8.68
CA ALA A 97 -5.75 3.52 9.73
C ALA A 97 -4.38 3.03 9.24
N GLN A 98 -3.33 3.65 9.77
CA GLN A 98 -1.95 3.27 9.52
C GLN A 98 -1.22 3.26 10.87
N PRO A 99 -0.12 2.50 11.04
CA PRO A 99 0.64 2.54 12.29
C PRO A 99 1.00 3.99 12.68
N GLY A 100 0.55 4.41 13.86
CA GLY A 100 0.71 5.79 14.35
C GLY A 100 -0.33 6.80 13.87
N SER A 101 -1.36 6.38 13.13
CA SER A 101 -2.46 7.24 12.63
C SER A 101 -3.78 6.46 12.54
N ASN A 102 -4.61 6.55 13.58
CA ASN A 102 -5.82 5.73 13.73
C ASN A 102 -7.10 6.32 13.13
N HIS A 103 -7.06 7.59 12.69
CA HIS A 103 -8.23 8.36 12.27
C HIS A 103 -7.92 9.05 10.94
N LEU A 104 -7.85 8.26 9.86
CA LEU A 104 -7.59 8.75 8.52
C LEU A 104 -8.84 8.63 7.64
N LEU A 105 -9.06 9.62 6.78
CA LEU A 105 -10.05 9.54 5.69
C LEU A 105 -9.32 9.46 4.36
N ALA A 106 -9.42 8.32 3.68
CA ALA A 106 -8.94 8.16 2.31
C ALA A 106 -10.06 8.56 1.35
N VAL A 107 -9.77 9.48 0.43
CA VAL A 107 -10.73 10.01 -0.54
C VAL A 107 -10.29 9.62 -1.94
N TYR A 108 -11.23 9.07 -2.71
CA TYR A 108 -11.01 8.58 -4.06
C TYR A 108 -11.94 9.28 -5.06
N ASP A 109 -11.40 9.66 -6.21
CA ASP A 109 -12.17 10.21 -7.32
C ASP A 109 -11.75 9.56 -8.63
N THR A 110 -12.69 8.91 -9.33
CA THR A 110 -12.41 8.31 -10.65
C THR A 110 -12.19 9.35 -11.75
N ASN A 111 -12.46 10.63 -11.49
CA ASN A 111 -12.07 11.74 -12.36
C ASN A 111 -10.64 12.23 -12.12
N ALA A 112 -9.88 11.63 -11.19
CA ALA A 112 -8.49 12.01 -10.93
C ALA A 112 -7.67 12.04 -12.22
N VAL A 113 -6.76 13.03 -12.34
CA VAL A 113 -5.90 13.16 -13.53
C VAL A 113 -5.11 11.87 -13.76
N ALA A 114 -4.58 11.26 -12.69
CA ALA A 114 -3.83 10.02 -12.75
C ALA A 114 -4.64 8.85 -13.37
N MET A 115 -5.94 8.73 -13.04
CA MET A 115 -6.82 7.72 -13.67
C MET A 115 -6.97 7.94 -15.17
N ASN A 116 -7.11 9.20 -15.59
CA ASN A 116 -7.36 9.55 -16.99
C ASN A 116 -6.11 9.52 -17.88
N THR A 117 -4.92 9.67 -17.29
CA THR A 117 -3.65 9.62 -18.01
C THR A 117 -2.92 8.29 -17.87
N TYR A 118 -3.35 7.38 -16.99
CA TYR A 118 -2.71 6.08 -16.82
C TYR A 118 -2.82 5.21 -18.08
N GLU A 119 -1.67 4.67 -18.54
CA GLU A 119 -1.59 3.77 -19.69
C GLU A 119 -1.10 2.36 -19.32
N GLY A 120 -0.59 2.17 -18.10
CA GLY A 120 -0.15 0.86 -17.62
C GLY A 120 1.04 0.93 -16.67
N ILE A 121 1.62 -0.24 -16.40
CA ILE A 121 2.86 -0.40 -15.65
C ILE A 121 3.87 -1.05 -16.58
N SER A 122 5.10 -0.54 -16.62
CA SER A 122 6.20 -1.22 -17.33
C SER A 122 6.81 -2.31 -16.46
N TYR A 123 7.31 -3.37 -17.10
CA TYR A 123 7.87 -4.54 -16.42
C TYR A 123 9.21 -4.92 -17.04
N PHE A 124 10.11 -5.43 -16.21
CA PHE A 124 11.24 -6.21 -16.70
C PHE A 124 10.74 -7.53 -17.33
N PRO A 125 11.47 -8.12 -18.29
CA PRO A 125 11.20 -9.48 -18.75
C PRO A 125 11.18 -10.47 -17.59
N PHE A 126 10.35 -11.52 -17.71
CA PHE A 126 10.40 -12.60 -16.72
C PHE A 126 11.76 -13.28 -16.78
N ASP A 127 12.33 -13.57 -15.60
CA ASP A 127 13.58 -14.28 -15.47
C ASP A 127 13.54 -15.21 -14.24
N SER A 128 13.81 -16.50 -14.49
CA SER A 128 13.80 -17.54 -13.47
C SER A 128 14.93 -17.41 -12.45
N GLU A 129 16.02 -16.69 -12.76
CA GLU A 129 17.09 -16.43 -11.79
C GLU A 129 16.65 -15.50 -10.64
N TRP A 130 15.52 -14.81 -10.84
CA TRP A 130 14.87 -13.94 -9.86
C TRP A 130 13.78 -14.65 -9.04
N VAL A 131 13.66 -15.98 -9.19
CA VAL A 131 12.87 -16.85 -8.30
C VAL A 131 13.82 -17.54 -7.33
N ILE A 132 14.00 -16.96 -6.15
CA ILE A 132 15.02 -17.37 -5.19
C ILE A 132 14.38 -18.14 -4.03
N GLN A 133 14.91 -19.33 -3.74
CA GLN A 133 14.58 -20.05 -2.51
C GLN A 133 15.34 -19.44 -1.34
N ALA A 134 14.63 -19.22 -0.24
CA ALA A 134 15.15 -18.54 0.94
C ALA A 134 14.59 -19.17 2.22
N GLU A 135 15.22 -18.86 3.34
CA GLU A 135 14.85 -19.36 4.66
C GLU A 135 14.19 -18.26 5.47
N PHE A 136 13.04 -18.55 6.08
CA PHE A 136 12.35 -17.66 7.01
C PHE A 136 12.66 -18.06 8.45
N ILE A 137 13.47 -17.22 9.09
CA ILE A 137 13.87 -17.35 10.49
C ILE A 137 12.89 -16.55 11.35
N LYS A 138 11.89 -17.23 11.90
CA LYS A 138 10.89 -16.63 12.80
C LYS A 138 11.57 -16.04 14.03
N ASP A 139 11.10 -14.86 14.45
CA ASP A 139 11.47 -14.23 15.72
C ASP A 139 10.20 -13.87 16.50
N ASP A 140 9.95 -14.61 17.58
CA ASP A 140 8.77 -14.46 18.44
C ASP A 140 8.88 -13.26 19.41
N ASN A 141 9.97 -12.49 19.37
CA ASN A 141 10.21 -11.36 20.27
C ASN A 141 9.41 -10.09 19.93
N HIS A 142 8.41 -10.17 19.04
CA HIS A 142 7.56 -9.02 18.64
C HIS A 142 8.38 -7.79 18.23
N ARG A 143 9.46 -8.04 17.46
CA ARG A 143 10.34 -6.96 17.00
C ARG A 143 9.57 -6.03 16.08
N THR A 144 9.87 -4.74 16.17
CA THR A 144 9.32 -3.76 15.22
C THR A 144 10.38 -3.24 14.29
N MET A 145 9.95 -2.93 13.08
CA MET A 145 10.74 -2.27 12.06
C MET A 145 10.29 -0.85 11.84
N ALA A 146 11.28 0.03 11.89
CA ALA A 146 11.16 1.43 11.52
C ALA A 146 11.11 1.59 10.01
N PHE A 147 9.99 2.08 9.48
CA PHE A 147 9.93 2.63 8.14
C PHE A 147 9.81 4.14 8.23
N THR A 148 10.82 4.84 7.72
CA THR A 148 10.77 6.29 7.52
C THR A 148 9.92 6.58 6.30
N HIS A 149 9.06 7.58 6.37
CA HIS A 149 8.27 8.00 5.24
C HIS A 149 8.58 9.44 4.81
N ASN A 150 8.31 9.76 3.54
CA ASN A 150 8.73 11.01 2.90
C ASN A 150 8.07 12.27 3.50
N SER A 151 6.86 12.17 4.05
CA SER A 151 6.17 13.31 4.67
C SER A 151 6.33 13.36 6.20
N ASP A 152 7.21 12.56 6.78
CA ASP A 152 7.45 12.58 8.22
C ASP A 152 8.24 13.86 8.58
N SER A 153 7.52 14.93 8.95
CA SER A 153 8.11 16.07 9.66
C SER A 153 8.71 15.57 10.97
N ASP A 154 10.02 15.74 11.14
CA ASP A 154 10.80 15.43 12.35
C ASP A 154 10.38 14.16 13.13
N GLY A 155 10.79 13.00 12.62
CA GLY A 155 11.06 11.84 13.49
C GLY A 155 9.91 10.89 13.81
N ASN A 156 8.74 11.02 13.17
CA ASN A 156 7.64 10.06 13.32
C ASN A 156 7.88 8.77 12.53
N VAL A 157 8.83 7.97 12.99
CA VAL A 157 9.10 6.63 12.46
C VAL A 157 7.90 5.73 12.75
N ARG A 158 7.34 5.11 11.71
CA ARG A 158 6.28 4.11 11.89
C ARG A 158 6.91 2.75 12.15
N HIS A 159 6.47 2.14 13.23
CA HIS A 159 6.93 0.82 13.67
C HIS A 159 5.94 -0.24 13.21
N HIS A 160 6.37 -1.08 12.27
CA HIS A 160 5.60 -2.25 11.84
C HIS A 160 6.10 -3.49 12.58
N GLN A 161 5.19 -4.38 12.99
CA GLN A 161 5.57 -5.66 13.57
C GLN A 161 6.24 -6.54 12.51
N SER A 162 7.39 -7.10 12.87
CA SER A 162 8.13 -8.04 12.05
C SER A 162 8.15 -9.42 12.70
N PRO A 163 7.71 -10.47 12.01
CA PRO A 163 7.64 -11.82 12.56
C PRO A 163 8.97 -12.60 12.43
N GLY A 164 10.03 -12.00 11.89
CA GLY A 164 11.29 -12.69 11.66
C GLY A 164 12.12 -12.07 10.53
N ASP A 165 13.15 -12.81 10.10
CA ASP A 165 14.03 -12.43 9.00
C ASP A 165 13.96 -13.47 7.89
N ILE A 166 14.04 -13.02 6.63
CA ILE A 166 14.21 -13.87 5.46
C ILE A 166 15.66 -13.77 4.99
N THR A 167 16.34 -14.90 4.88
CA THR A 167 17.72 -14.97 4.41
C THR A 167 17.84 -15.74 3.11
N PHE A 168 18.57 -15.19 2.15
CA PHE A 168 18.80 -15.80 0.85
C PHE A 168 20.24 -15.61 0.38
N ILE A 169 20.67 -16.42 -0.58
CA ILE A 169 22.01 -16.34 -1.16
C ILE A 169 21.89 -15.84 -2.60
N LYS A 170 22.68 -14.82 -2.94
CA LYS A 170 22.89 -14.37 -4.32
C LYS A 170 24.39 -14.24 -4.56
N GLU A 171 24.89 -14.88 -5.62
CA GLU A 171 26.32 -14.85 -5.99
C GLU A 171 27.28 -15.26 -4.84
N GLY A 172 26.84 -16.22 -4.02
CA GLY A 172 27.63 -16.72 -2.88
C GLY A 172 27.64 -15.81 -1.65
N VAL A 173 26.92 -14.69 -1.67
CA VAL A 173 26.76 -13.77 -0.54
C VAL A 173 25.37 -13.96 0.08
N SER A 174 25.31 -14.01 1.42
CA SER A 174 24.06 -14.08 2.17
C SER A 174 23.50 -12.68 2.39
N TYR A 175 22.22 -12.50 2.08
CA TYR A 175 21.45 -11.27 2.27
C TYR A 175 20.28 -11.54 3.22
N ARG A 176 19.88 -10.49 3.95
CA ARG A 176 18.79 -10.56 4.93
C ARG A 176 17.78 -9.46 4.68
N LEU A 177 16.51 -9.84 4.60
CA LEU A 177 15.36 -8.96 4.46
C LEU A 177 14.44 -9.20 5.64
N THR A 178 13.96 -8.14 6.26
CA THR A 178 13.10 -8.19 7.43
C THR A 178 11.69 -7.76 6.98
N PRO A 179 10.76 -8.69 6.78
CA PRO A 179 9.40 -8.34 6.37
C PRO A 179 8.59 -7.76 7.52
N PHE A 180 7.49 -7.08 7.19
CA PHE A 180 6.41 -6.80 8.13
C PHE A 180 5.14 -7.55 7.76
N THR A 181 4.31 -7.83 8.76
CA THR A 181 3.04 -8.55 8.57
C THR A 181 1.95 -7.59 8.05
N SER A 182 1.20 -8.05 7.05
CA SER A 182 -0.05 -7.44 6.61
C SER A 182 -1.10 -8.54 6.43
N GLY A 183 -2.06 -8.63 7.35
CA GLY A 183 -2.99 -9.76 7.40
C GLY A 183 -2.24 -11.09 7.53
N ASN A 184 -2.42 -11.98 6.55
CA ASN A 184 -1.77 -13.30 6.51
C ASN A 184 -0.52 -13.35 5.63
N VAL A 185 -0.11 -12.23 5.02
CA VAL A 185 1.06 -12.18 4.13
C VAL A 185 2.18 -11.35 4.74
N LEU A 186 3.40 -11.60 4.27
CA LEU A 186 4.58 -10.83 4.61
C LEU A 186 4.87 -9.84 3.48
N ILE A 187 5.19 -8.59 3.83
CA ILE A 187 5.58 -7.56 2.88
C ILE A 187 7.03 -7.18 3.12
N ILE A 188 7.82 -7.24 2.05
CA ILE A 188 9.19 -6.71 2.02
C ILE A 188 9.18 -5.43 1.19
N VAL A 189 9.68 -4.33 1.76
CA VAL A 189 10.02 -3.12 1.00
C VAL A 189 11.52 -3.14 0.76
N PHE A 190 11.96 -3.16 -0.49
CA PHE A 190 13.37 -3.23 -0.85
C PHE A 190 13.75 -2.18 -1.89
N GLY A 191 15.05 -1.90 -1.96
CA GLY A 191 15.66 -1.15 -3.05
C GLY A 191 16.86 -1.89 -3.62
N ASP A 192 17.29 -1.50 -4.80
CA ASP A 192 18.40 -2.10 -5.53
C ASP A 192 19.02 -1.07 -6.50
N VAL A 193 20.07 -1.45 -7.23
CA VAL A 193 20.85 -0.53 -8.07
C VAL A 193 20.06 0.05 -9.26
N THR A 194 18.94 -0.58 -9.63
CA THR A 194 18.04 -0.11 -10.71
C THR A 194 17.17 1.09 -10.31
N ASN A 195 16.98 1.36 -9.01
CA ASN A 195 16.09 2.42 -8.54
C ASN A 195 16.53 3.80 -9.07
N GLY A 196 15.57 4.54 -9.63
CA GLY A 196 15.78 5.88 -10.17
C GLY A 196 16.50 5.90 -11.53
N LYS A 197 16.83 4.73 -12.09
CA LYS A 197 17.46 4.59 -13.41
C LYS A 197 16.56 3.81 -14.36
N GLU A 198 16.23 2.58 -13.97
CA GLU A 198 15.43 1.64 -14.75
C GLU A 198 14.10 1.32 -14.04
N SER A 199 14.09 1.35 -12.71
CA SER A 199 12.90 1.15 -11.88
C SER A 199 12.60 2.38 -11.01
N TYR A 200 11.42 2.40 -10.39
CA TYR A 200 10.92 3.49 -9.58
C TYR A 200 11.89 3.89 -8.47
N GLY A 201 12.02 5.19 -8.20
CA GLY A 201 13.10 5.71 -7.36
C GLY A 201 13.04 5.33 -5.88
N MET A 202 11.86 5.02 -5.35
CA MET A 202 11.65 4.80 -3.91
C MET A 202 11.71 3.33 -3.49
N GLY A 203 12.05 2.42 -4.41
CA GLY A 203 12.03 0.98 -4.13
C GLY A 203 10.75 0.31 -4.61
N ARG A 204 10.67 -0.98 -4.31
CA ARG A 204 9.56 -1.88 -4.68
C ARG A 204 9.16 -2.72 -3.47
N MET A 205 7.99 -3.31 -3.57
CA MET A 205 7.44 -4.22 -2.58
C MET A 205 7.41 -5.65 -3.13
N LEU A 206 7.51 -6.62 -2.24
CA LEU A 206 7.33 -8.03 -2.55
C LEU A 206 6.44 -8.67 -1.49
N LEU A 207 5.39 -9.36 -1.94
CA LEU A 207 4.57 -10.20 -1.07
C LEU A 207 5.22 -11.59 -0.96
N VAL A 208 5.29 -12.10 0.26
CA VAL A 208 5.89 -13.40 0.56
C VAL A 208 4.95 -14.19 1.47
N GLU A 209 4.77 -15.46 1.15
CA GLU A 209 4.00 -16.43 1.93
C GLU A 209 4.96 -17.53 2.40
N PRO A 210 5.26 -17.60 3.71
CA PRO A 210 6.04 -18.70 4.26
C PRO A 210 5.33 -20.04 4.17
N GLU A 211 6.08 -21.06 3.77
CA GLU A 211 5.65 -22.46 3.91
C GLU A 211 5.73 -22.91 5.38
N ASP A 212 4.98 -23.96 5.71
CA ASP A 212 4.96 -24.54 7.06
C ASP A 212 6.33 -25.05 7.53
N ASN A 213 7.22 -25.37 6.60
CA ASN A 213 8.58 -25.87 6.84
C ASN A 213 9.62 -24.76 7.08
N GLY A 214 9.22 -23.48 7.02
CA GLY A 214 10.14 -22.33 7.18
C GLY A 214 10.90 -21.92 5.91
N LEU A 215 10.59 -22.50 4.75
CA LEU A 215 11.07 -22.02 3.45
C LEU A 215 10.14 -20.94 2.91
N VAL A 216 10.71 -20.01 2.14
CA VAL A 216 9.97 -19.00 1.39
C VAL A 216 10.51 -18.92 -0.03
N THR A 217 9.62 -18.67 -0.99
CA THR A 217 10.01 -18.32 -2.36
C THR A 217 9.95 -16.81 -2.53
N LEU A 218 11.11 -16.20 -2.82
CA LEU A 218 11.22 -14.81 -3.21
C LEU A 218 11.13 -14.70 -4.74
N ASP A 219 9.93 -14.48 -5.26
CA ASP A 219 9.72 -14.25 -6.69
C ASP A 219 9.75 -12.75 -7.02
N PHE A 220 10.95 -12.23 -7.30
CA PHE A 220 11.12 -10.81 -7.63
C PHE A 220 10.45 -10.40 -8.94
N ASN A 221 10.04 -11.35 -9.80
CA ASN A 221 9.22 -11.05 -10.98
C ASN A 221 7.84 -10.51 -10.60
N LYS A 222 7.40 -10.77 -9.37
CA LYS A 222 6.17 -10.24 -8.77
C LYS A 222 6.43 -9.10 -7.79
N SER A 223 7.63 -8.51 -7.83
CA SER A 223 7.86 -7.25 -7.12
C SER A 223 7.07 -6.13 -7.80
N PHE A 224 6.45 -5.28 -6.98
CA PHE A 224 5.48 -4.30 -7.42
C PHE A 224 5.77 -2.92 -6.85
N LEU A 225 5.28 -1.90 -7.54
CA LEU A 225 5.40 -0.50 -7.15
C LEU A 225 4.55 -0.24 -5.90
N PRO A 226 5.08 0.48 -4.90
CA PRO A 226 4.29 0.90 -3.75
C PRO A 226 3.17 1.86 -4.21
N PRO A 227 2.05 1.96 -3.47
CA PRO A 227 0.92 2.84 -3.84
C PRO A 227 1.31 4.28 -4.15
N CYS A 228 2.34 4.79 -3.48
CA CYS A 228 2.84 6.14 -3.69
C CYS A 228 3.51 6.39 -5.05
N ALA A 229 3.77 5.35 -5.84
CA ALA A 229 4.15 5.50 -7.25
C ALA A 229 2.98 5.97 -8.13
N PHE A 230 1.73 5.75 -7.67
CA PHE A 230 0.50 6.06 -8.42
C PHE A 230 -0.17 7.35 -7.93
N SER A 231 -0.04 7.68 -6.64
CA SER A 231 -0.58 8.91 -6.06
C SER A 231 0.33 9.49 -4.98
N TYR A 232 0.58 10.80 -5.05
CA TYR A 232 1.39 11.54 -4.06
C TYR A 232 0.69 11.68 -2.70
N HIS A 233 -0.59 11.31 -2.60
CA HIS A 233 -1.34 11.33 -1.35
C HIS A 233 -0.99 10.15 -0.43
N PHE A 234 -0.32 9.12 -0.95
CA PHE A 234 0.24 8.07 -0.12
C PHE A 234 1.57 8.52 0.49
N ASN A 235 1.77 8.19 1.77
CA ASN A 235 3.06 8.34 2.41
C ASN A 235 3.93 7.12 2.06
N CYS A 236 5.03 7.30 1.31
CA CYS A 236 5.90 6.20 0.90
C CYS A 236 6.75 5.71 2.07
N PRO A 237 6.80 4.40 2.39
CA PRO A 237 7.87 3.86 3.23
C PRO A 237 9.18 3.80 2.42
N LEU A 238 10.27 4.32 2.97
CA LEU A 238 11.60 4.16 2.41
C LEU A 238 12.21 2.80 2.83
N PRO A 239 12.86 2.06 1.91
CA PRO A 239 13.53 0.82 2.27
C PRO A 239 14.65 1.10 3.28
N PRO A 240 14.65 0.41 4.43
CA PRO A 240 15.75 0.43 5.39
C PRO A 240 17.08 0.10 4.74
N ALA A 241 18.19 0.56 5.32
CA ALA A 241 19.52 0.40 4.72
C ALA A 241 19.88 -1.07 4.40
N HIS A 242 19.47 -2.01 5.27
CA HIS A 242 19.70 -3.45 5.08
C HIS A 242 18.82 -4.09 4.00
N HIS A 243 17.79 -3.39 3.51
CA HIS A 243 16.96 -3.82 2.37
C HIS A 243 17.41 -3.21 1.03
N ARG A 244 18.52 -2.46 1.02
CA ARG A 244 19.09 -1.89 -0.20
C ARG A 244 20.12 -2.87 -0.74
N LEU A 245 19.69 -3.66 -1.72
CA LEU A 245 20.49 -4.68 -2.37
C LEU A 245 21.58 -4.01 -3.23
N PRO A 246 22.86 -4.44 -3.14
CA PRO A 246 23.97 -3.80 -3.82
C PRO A 246 24.14 -4.21 -5.29
N PHE A 247 23.16 -4.92 -5.85
CA PHE A 247 23.14 -5.43 -7.22
C PHE A 247 21.84 -5.01 -7.91
N GLU A 248 21.75 -5.20 -9.23
CA GLU A 248 20.56 -4.89 -10.02
C GLU A 248 19.54 -6.02 -9.88
N VAL A 249 18.29 -5.69 -9.55
CA VAL A 249 17.16 -6.64 -9.59
C VAL A 249 16.34 -6.36 -10.84
N THR A 250 16.69 -7.02 -11.95
CA THR A 250 16.08 -6.86 -13.28
C THR A 250 14.81 -7.71 -13.45
N ALA A 251 13.93 -7.69 -12.45
CA ALA A 251 12.66 -8.40 -12.45
C ALA A 251 11.56 -7.56 -11.78
N GLY A 252 10.30 -7.74 -12.18
CA GLY A 252 9.13 -7.06 -11.60
C GLY A 252 8.78 -5.73 -12.26
N GLU A 253 7.97 -4.93 -11.55
CA GLU A 253 7.51 -3.62 -12.02
C GLU A 253 8.66 -2.61 -12.09
N MET A 254 8.62 -1.75 -13.11
CA MET A 254 9.61 -0.70 -13.38
C MET A 254 9.05 0.68 -13.04
N GLN A 255 8.06 1.17 -13.81
CA GLN A 255 7.48 2.51 -13.67
C GLN A 255 5.99 2.48 -13.97
N VAL A 256 5.27 3.47 -13.45
CA VAL A 256 3.93 3.80 -13.93
C VAL A 256 4.05 4.56 -15.25
N ILE A 257 3.26 4.18 -16.24
CA ILE A 257 3.21 4.83 -17.55
C ILE A 257 2.01 5.77 -17.56
N PHE A 258 2.27 7.06 -17.77
CA PHE A 258 1.24 8.07 -17.98
C PHE A 258 1.37 8.65 -19.39
N ARG A 259 0.24 8.94 -20.01
CA ARG A 259 0.16 9.74 -21.23
C ARG A 259 0.67 11.15 -20.95
N SER A 260 1.54 11.64 -21.83
CA SER A 260 2.02 13.03 -21.89
C SER A 260 0.95 14.00 -22.40
#